data_AF-A0AAW0E3G3-F1
#
_entry.id   AF-A0AAW0E3G3-F1
#
_cell.length_a   1.000
_cell.length_b   1.000
_cell.length_c   1.000
_cell.angle_alpha   90.00
_cell.angle_beta   90.00
_cell.angle_gamma   90.00
#
_symmetry.space_group_name_H-M   'P 1'
#
loop_
_entity.id
_entity.type
_entity.pdbx_description
1 polymer ?
#
loop_
_entity_poly.entity_id
_entity_poly.type
_entity_poly.pdbx_seq_one_letter_code
_entity_poly.pdbx_strand_id
1 'polypeptide(L)'
;MFKLRPKDTPWEVVGMRSVQPVSMYHEAELEDLNVVQVSSRDMSRTYVFDVRRSQIHNVKKQAMEFARKQLLLEASKHGYNVLILEGWKMTIFRREKLHRIEVQYNGRPAQAIGKMPRGKNRPPFMEQVLRDYHC
;
A
#
# COMPACT_ATOMS: atom_id res chain seq x y z
N MET A 1 -6.45 -15.70 -46.93
CA MET A 1 -7.22 -14.95 -45.92
C MET A 1 -6.32 -14.70 -44.72
N PHE A 2 -5.75 -13.51 -44.57
CA PHE A 2 -4.85 -13.18 -43.46
C PHE A 2 -5.68 -12.87 -42.22
N LYS A 3 -5.63 -13.74 -41.20
CA LYS A 3 -6.21 -13.44 -39.88
C LYS A 3 -5.25 -12.46 -39.18
N LEU A 4 -5.58 -11.18 -39.22
CA LEU A 4 -4.91 -10.19 -38.38
C LEU A 4 -5.10 -10.62 -36.92
N ARG A 5 -4.00 -10.85 -36.20
CA ARG A 5 -4.05 -11.10 -34.75
C ARG A 5 -4.78 -9.92 -34.10
N PRO A 6 -5.71 -10.15 -33.15
CA PRO A 6 -6.29 -9.06 -32.39
C PRO A 6 -5.16 -8.20 -31.82
N LYS A 7 -5.19 -6.89 -32.08
CA LYS A 7 -4.25 -5.96 -31.46
C LYS A 7 -4.47 -6.04 -29.96
N ASP A 8 -3.48 -6.55 -29.23
CA ASP A 8 -3.48 -6.46 -27.77
C ASP A 8 -3.47 -4.98 -27.39
N THR A 9 -4.61 -4.45 -26.97
CA THR A 9 -4.73 -3.08 -26.48
C THR A 9 -3.77 -2.91 -25.30
N PRO A 10 -2.88 -1.91 -25.29
CA PRO A 10 -1.97 -1.71 -24.17
C PRO A 10 -2.73 -1.30 -22.89
N TRP A 11 -2.10 -1.49 -21.73
CA TRP A 11 -2.62 -0.95 -20.48
C TRP A 11 -2.38 0.56 -20.44
N GLU A 12 -3.46 1.33 -20.25
CA GLU A 12 -3.41 2.79 -20.10
C GLU A 12 -3.44 3.15 -18.62
N VAL A 13 -2.59 4.09 -18.17
CA VAL A 13 -2.68 4.64 -16.81
C VAL A 13 -3.87 5.60 -16.75
N VAL A 14 -4.88 5.24 -15.99
CA VAL A 14 -6.09 6.07 -15.77
C VAL A 14 -6.10 6.74 -14.40
N GLY A 15 -5.16 6.37 -13.53
CA GLY A 15 -5.03 7.02 -12.23
C GLY A 15 -3.70 6.74 -11.56
N MET A 16 -3.19 7.73 -10.83
CA MET A 16 -1.99 7.58 -10.03
C MET A 16 -2.10 8.49 -8.79
N ARG A 17 -1.82 7.91 -7.63
CA ARG A 17 -1.70 8.61 -6.35
C ARG A 17 -0.55 8.04 -5.55
N SER A 18 0.06 8.87 -4.73
CA SER A 18 1.14 8.45 -3.85
C SER A 18 1.20 9.30 -2.60
N VAL A 19 1.68 8.70 -1.54
CA VAL A 19 2.04 9.34 -0.28
C VAL A 19 3.49 8.97 -0.01
N GLN A 20 4.34 10.00 0.15
CA GLN A 20 5.71 9.78 0.58
C GLN A 20 5.73 9.21 2.00
N PRO A 21 6.77 8.45 2.39
CA PRO A 21 6.87 7.92 3.74
C PRO A 21 6.67 9.01 4.81
N VAL A 22 5.67 8.83 5.67
CA VAL A 22 5.39 9.71 6.81
C VAL A 22 5.44 8.92 8.11
N SER A 23 5.71 9.62 9.22
CA SER A 23 5.68 8.99 10.54
C SER A 23 4.28 8.49 10.87
N MET A 24 4.21 7.25 11.33
CA MET A 24 2.97 6.61 11.73
C MET A 24 2.56 6.94 13.16
N TYR A 25 3.51 7.39 13.96
CA TYR A 25 3.37 7.67 15.37
C TYR A 25 3.77 9.13 15.60
N HIS A 26 3.03 9.82 16.46
CA HIS A 26 3.45 11.11 16.96
C HIS A 26 4.67 10.95 17.89
N GLU A 27 5.42 12.02 18.14
CA GLU A 27 6.63 11.97 18.97
C GLU A 27 6.37 11.34 20.35
N ALA A 28 5.31 11.77 21.03
CA ALA A 28 4.90 11.18 22.31
C ALA A 28 4.54 9.68 22.21
N GLU A 29 3.92 9.25 21.10
CA GLU A 29 3.60 7.83 20.89
C GLU A 29 4.86 7.01 20.54
N LEU A 30 5.85 7.61 19.88
CA LEU A 30 7.14 6.99 19.61
C LEU A 30 7.97 6.80 20.89
N GLU A 31 7.86 7.72 21.84
CA GLU A 31 8.49 7.59 23.16
C GLU A 31 7.88 6.42 23.96
N ASP A 32 6.56 6.22 23.86
CA ASP A 32 5.86 5.07 24.44
C ASP A 32 6.13 3.75 23.69
N LEU A 33 6.30 3.85 22.37
CA LEU A 33 6.72 2.75 21.50
C LEU A 33 8.19 2.48 21.84
N ASN A 34 8.47 1.69 22.88
CA ASN A 34 9.83 1.32 23.28
C ASN A 34 10.56 0.56 22.13
N VAL A 35 11.07 1.32 21.16
CA VAL A 35 11.69 0.85 19.93
C VAL A 35 13.13 0.49 20.27
N VAL A 36 13.41 -0.80 20.22
CA VAL A 36 14.74 -1.34 20.54
C VAL A 36 15.63 -1.44 19.33
N GLN A 37 15.04 -1.53 18.14
CA GLN A 37 15.77 -1.65 16.90
C GLN A 37 14.98 -1.05 15.74
N VAL A 38 15.66 -0.27 14.90
CA VAL A 38 15.13 0.22 13.64
C VAL A 38 15.93 -0.39 12.51
N SER A 39 15.27 -0.83 11.44
CA SER A 39 15.95 -1.29 10.23
C SER A 39 16.78 -0.15 9.61
N SER A 40 18.01 -0.45 9.20
CA SER A 40 18.85 0.52 8.48
C SER A 40 18.31 0.88 7.09
N ARG A 41 17.41 0.06 6.53
CA ARG A 41 16.84 0.22 5.20
C ARG A 41 15.31 0.22 5.23
N ASP A 42 14.72 0.99 4.32
CA ASP A 42 13.29 0.87 4.01
C ASP A 42 13.01 -0.45 3.30
N MET A 43 11.81 -0.99 3.55
CA MET A 43 11.25 -2.09 2.78
C MET A 43 10.21 -1.55 1.81
N SER A 44 10.17 -2.10 0.60
CA SER A 44 9.13 -1.80 -0.38
C SER A 44 8.74 -3.04 -1.17
N ARG A 45 7.45 -3.14 -1.49
CA ARG A 45 6.87 -4.21 -2.31
C ARG A 45 5.78 -3.68 -3.21
N THR A 46 5.67 -4.28 -4.38
CA THR A 46 4.63 -3.99 -5.37
C THR A 46 3.68 -5.18 -5.48
N TYR A 47 2.39 -4.89 -5.38
CA TYR A 47 1.32 -5.87 -5.46
C TYR A 47 0.38 -5.48 -6.59
N VAL A 48 0.00 -6.45 -7.43
CA VAL A 48 -0.82 -6.21 -8.63
C VAL A 48 -2.12 -6.99 -8.52
N PHE A 49 -3.23 -6.32 -8.78
CA PHE A 49 -4.58 -6.87 -8.70
C PHE A 49 -5.33 -6.58 -10.00
N ASP A 50 -5.69 -7.63 -10.73
CA ASP A 50 -6.53 -7.51 -11.92
C ASP A 50 -8.00 -7.63 -11.52
N VAL A 51 -8.80 -6.62 -11.86
CA VAL A 51 -10.20 -6.49 -11.42
C VAL A 51 -11.11 -6.06 -12.57
N ARG A 52 -12.38 -6.44 -12.47
CA ARG A 52 -13.42 -5.92 -13.37
C ARG A 52 -13.73 -4.47 -13.01
N ARG A 53 -14.09 -3.63 -14.00
CA ARG A 53 -14.45 -2.21 -13.79
C ARG A 53 -15.45 -2.00 -12.65
N SER A 54 -16.48 -2.86 -12.56
CA SER A 54 -17.53 -2.74 -11.54
C SER A 54 -17.07 -2.96 -10.11
N GLN A 55 -15.92 -3.61 -9.89
CA GLN A 55 -15.40 -3.96 -8.57
C GLN A 55 -14.31 -3.00 -8.08
N ILE A 56 -13.85 -2.08 -8.94
CA ILE A 56 -12.64 -1.31 -8.68
C ILE A 56 -12.71 -0.50 -7.39
N HIS A 57 -13.84 0.16 -7.11
CA HIS A 57 -13.98 1.00 -5.92
C HIS A 57 -13.88 0.19 -4.62
N ASN A 58 -14.46 -1.01 -4.61
CA ASN A 58 -14.44 -1.89 -3.43
C ASN A 58 -13.04 -2.49 -3.21
N VAL A 59 -12.32 -2.81 -4.28
CA VAL A 59 -11.02 -3.50 -4.20
C VAL A 59 -9.87 -2.55 -3.84
N LYS A 60 -9.94 -1.24 -4.14
CA LYS A 60 -8.84 -0.31 -3.82
C LYS A 60 -8.44 -0.31 -2.34
N LYS A 61 -9.42 -0.24 -1.43
CA LYS A 61 -9.17 -0.26 0.02
C LYS A 61 -8.54 -1.59 0.44
N GLN A 62 -9.13 -2.69 -0.02
CA GLN A 62 -8.67 -4.05 0.29
C GLN A 62 -7.25 -4.30 -0.25
N ALA A 63 -6.94 -3.82 -1.46
CA ALA A 63 -5.62 -3.92 -2.06
C ALA A 63 -4.56 -3.18 -1.23
N MET A 64 -4.89 -1.99 -0.70
CA MET A 64 -4.00 -1.23 0.17
C MET A 64 -3.78 -1.92 1.51
N GLU A 65 -4.85 -2.35 2.18
CA GLU A 65 -4.77 -3.09 3.45
C GLU A 65 -3.99 -4.40 3.29
N PHE A 66 -4.19 -5.11 2.17
CA PHE A 66 -3.43 -6.30 1.82
C PHE A 66 -1.94 -5.98 1.65
N ALA A 67 -1.60 -4.96 0.85
CA ALA A 67 -0.22 -4.58 0.58
C ALA A 67 0.55 -4.25 1.86
N ARG A 68 -0.08 -3.47 2.76
CA ARG A 68 0.46 -3.15 4.08
C ARG A 68 0.67 -4.39 4.93
N LYS A 69 -0.35 -5.25 5.03
CA LYS A 69 -0.29 -6.49 5.82
C LYS A 69 0.83 -7.41 5.32
N GLN A 70 0.98 -7.56 4.01
CA GLN A 70 2.05 -8.37 3.43
C GLN A 70 3.43 -7.80 3.73
N LEU A 71 3.61 -6.47 3.62
CA LEU A 71 4.89 -5.84 3.96
C LEU A 71 5.26 -6.06 5.44
N LEU A 72 4.29 -5.93 6.35
CA LEU A 72 4.47 -6.25 7.78
C LEU A 72 4.82 -7.73 8.02
N LEU A 73 4.17 -8.65 7.31
CA LEU A 73 4.48 -10.09 7.40
C LEU A 73 5.89 -10.41 6.89
N GLU A 74 6.42 -9.64 5.95
CA GLU A 74 7.81 -9.78 5.52
C GLU A 74 8.79 -9.16 6.53
N ALA A 75 8.44 -8.01 7.10
CA ALA A 75 9.23 -7.37 8.15
C ALA A 75 9.36 -8.28 9.38
N SER A 76 8.30 -9.01 9.74
CA SER A 76 8.31 -9.94 10.87
C SER A 76 9.25 -11.13 10.69
N LYS A 77 9.50 -11.57 9.45
CA LYS A 77 10.53 -12.59 9.16
C LYS A 77 11.94 -12.11 9.54
N HIS A 78 12.14 -10.81 9.69
CA HIS A 78 13.40 -10.19 10.08
C HIS A 78 13.39 -9.67 11.53
N GLY A 79 12.41 -10.07 12.34
CA GLY A 79 12.31 -9.67 13.75
C GLY A 79 11.64 -8.32 14.01
N TYR A 80 11.12 -7.64 12.98
CA TYR A 80 10.43 -6.36 13.11
C TYR A 80 8.92 -6.56 13.24
N ASN A 81 8.27 -5.86 14.17
CA ASN A 81 6.83 -6.00 14.44
C ASN A 81 6.01 -4.77 14.06
N VAL A 82 6.66 -3.67 13.65
CA VAL A 82 6.01 -2.40 13.30
C VAL A 82 6.67 -1.73 12.10
N LEU A 83 5.92 -0.83 11.45
CA LEU A 83 6.45 0.14 10.49
C LEU A 83 6.34 1.53 11.12
N ILE A 84 7.47 2.21 11.35
CA ILE A 84 7.48 3.55 11.98
C ILE A 84 7.31 4.67 10.96
N LEU A 85 7.74 4.43 9.72
CA LEU A 85 7.42 5.26 8.55
C LEU A 85 6.62 4.40 7.58
N GLU A 86 5.57 4.94 7.00
CA GLU A 86 4.78 4.26 5.97
C GLU A 86 4.46 5.21 4.81
N GLY A 87 4.52 4.68 3.59
CA GLY A 87 4.17 5.38 2.36
C GLY A 87 3.59 4.40 1.33
N TRP A 88 3.07 4.93 0.24
CA TRP A 88 2.55 4.10 -0.83
C TRP A 88 2.43 4.85 -2.15
N LYS A 89 2.32 4.10 -3.24
CA LYS A 89 1.91 4.57 -4.56
C LYS A 89 0.90 3.58 -5.13
N MET A 90 -0.24 4.07 -5.56
CA MET A 90 -1.26 3.30 -6.24
C MET A 90 -1.39 3.80 -7.68
N THR A 91 -1.19 2.89 -8.63
CA THR A 91 -1.39 3.14 -10.06
C THR A 91 -2.57 2.30 -10.53
N ILE A 92 -3.52 2.92 -11.22
CA ILE A 92 -4.67 2.25 -11.81
C ILE A 92 -4.48 2.24 -13.32
N PHE A 93 -4.51 1.05 -13.89
CA PHE A 93 -4.47 0.85 -15.32
C PHE A 93 -5.84 0.39 -15.83
N ARG A 94 -6.15 0.72 -17.08
CA ARG A 94 -7.33 0.28 -17.82
C ARG A 94 -6.89 -0.40 -19.10
N ARG A 95 -7.57 -1.49 -19.44
CA ARG A 95 -7.54 -2.13 -20.75
C ARG A 95 -8.95 -2.62 -21.07
N GLU A 96 -9.65 -1.89 -21.92
CA GLU A 96 -11.07 -2.13 -22.24
C GLU A 96 -11.96 -2.21 -20.97
N LYS A 97 -12.53 -3.38 -20.67
CA LYS A 97 -13.37 -3.64 -19.49
C LYS A 97 -12.58 -4.10 -18.26
N LEU A 98 -11.28 -4.33 -18.42
CA LEU A 98 -10.37 -4.77 -17.35
C LEU A 98 -9.68 -3.56 -16.74
N HIS A 99 -9.53 -3.61 -15.42
CA HIS A 99 -8.71 -2.68 -14.67
C HIS A 99 -7.63 -3.45 -13.92
N ARG A 100 -6.50 -2.80 -13.69
CA ARG A 100 -5.41 -3.32 -12.89
C ARG A 100 -5.04 -2.28 -11.85
N ILE A 101 -4.93 -2.71 -10.61
CA ILE A 101 -4.47 -1.88 -9.50
C ILE A 101 -3.08 -2.36 -9.14
N GLU A 102 -2.09 -1.50 -9.27
CA GLU A 102 -0.75 -1.72 -8.75
C GLU A 102 -0.60 -0.90 -7.47
N VAL A 103 -0.24 -1.55 -6.37
CA VAL A 103 0.04 -0.93 -5.09
C VAL A 103 1.50 -1.18 -4.75
N GLN A 104 2.31 -0.13 -4.81
CA GLN A 104 3.63 -0.12 -4.21
C GLN A 104 3.49 0.39 -2.78
N TYR A 105 3.77 -0.45 -1.80
CA TYR A 105 3.80 -0.07 -0.38
C TYR A 105 5.24 0.02 0.07
N ASN A 106 5.58 1.01 0.89
CA ASN A 106 6.89 1.12 1.51
C ASN A 106 6.80 1.53 2.97
N GLY A 107 7.83 1.18 3.73
CA GLY A 107 7.93 1.59 5.11
C GLY A 107 9.27 1.27 5.74
N ARG A 108 9.51 1.84 6.92
CA ARG A 108 10.69 1.63 7.76
C ARG A 108 10.35 0.63 8.86
N PRO A 109 10.84 -0.62 8.80
CA PRO A 109 10.60 -1.58 9.86
C PRO A 109 11.30 -1.20 11.15
N ALA A 110 10.65 -1.51 12.28
CA ALA A 110 11.25 -1.45 13.60
C ALA A 110 10.74 -2.58 14.49
N GLN A 111 11.50 -2.85 15.55
CA GLN A 111 11.15 -3.74 16.63
C GLN A 111 10.82 -2.89 17.86
N ALA A 112 9.60 -3.00 18.34
CA ALA A 112 9.12 -2.35 19.55
C ALA A 112 8.81 -3.40 20.63
N ILE A 113 9.26 -3.16 21.86
CA ILE A 113 9.05 -4.01 23.04
C ILE A 113 8.18 -3.24 24.05
N GLY A 114 6.87 -3.26 23.87
CA GLY A 114 5.95 -2.52 24.75
C GLY A 114 4.48 -2.70 24.38
N LYS A 115 3.60 -1.98 25.08
CA LYS A 115 2.19 -1.90 24.69
C LYS A 115 2.11 -1.01 23.44
N MET A 116 1.85 -1.64 22.31
CA MET A 116 1.49 -0.92 21.08
C MET A 116 0.36 0.08 21.37
N PRO A 117 0.49 1.36 20.94
CA PRO A 117 -0.57 2.35 21.08
C PRO A 117 -1.90 1.76 20.61
N ARG A 118 -2.82 1.59 21.56
CA ARG A 118 -4.14 1.03 21.29
C ARG A 118 -4.98 2.13 20.68
N GLY A 119 -5.15 2.14 19.36
CA GLY A 119 -6.34 2.80 18.79
C GLY A 119 -6.26 3.50 17.44
N LYS A 120 -5.10 3.68 16.77
CA LYS A 120 -5.07 4.40 15.49
C LYS A 120 -4.14 3.79 14.42
N ASN A 121 -4.12 2.46 14.32
CA ASN A 121 -3.27 1.74 13.34
C ASN A 121 -3.73 1.83 11.87
N ARG A 122 -4.61 2.78 11.51
CA ARG A 122 -4.81 3.15 10.11
C ARG A 122 -4.06 4.45 9.88
N PRO A 123 -3.06 4.47 8.99
CA PRO A 123 -2.47 5.73 8.61
C PRO A 123 -3.58 6.70 8.20
N PRO A 124 -3.59 7.94 8.72
CA PRO A 124 -4.67 8.89 8.49
C PRO A 124 -4.93 9.14 6.99
N PHE A 125 -3.92 8.92 6.16
CA PHE A 125 -3.98 9.04 4.71
C PHE A 125 -4.73 7.91 3.99
N MET A 126 -4.97 6.75 4.61
CA MET A 126 -5.63 5.63 3.92
C MET A 126 -7.12 5.91 3.65
N GLU A 127 -7.80 6.69 4.48
CA GLU A 127 -9.24 6.92 4.33
C GLU A 127 -9.59 8.17 3.52
N GLN A 128 -8.69 9.15 3.47
CA GLN A 128 -8.94 10.42 2.78
C GLN A 128 -8.64 10.31 1.27
N VAL A 129 -7.59 9.57 0.88
CA VAL A 129 -7.15 9.51 -0.53
C VAL A 129 -7.94 8.50 -1.37
N LEU A 130 -8.65 7.56 -0.75
CA LEU A 130 -9.50 6.60 -1.45
C LEU A 130 -10.86 7.15 -1.87
N ARG A 131 -11.31 8.29 -1.30
CA ARG A 131 -12.64 8.87 -1.55
C ARG A 131 -12.73 9.69 -2.84
N ASP A 132 -11.62 10.27 -3.31
CA ASP A 132 -11.67 11.26 -4.40
C ASP A 132 -11.69 10.67 -5.83
N TYR A 133 -11.86 9.36 -5.98
CA TYR A 133 -12.05 8.74 -7.30
C TYR A 133 -13.53 8.49 -7.57
N HIS A 134 -14.23 9.53 -8.02
CA HIS A 134 -15.45 9.40 -8.80
C HIS A 134 -15.07 9.52 -10.28
N CYS A 135 -15.18 8.43 -11.03
CA CYS A 135 -15.17 8.45 -12.49
C CYS A 135 -16.59 8.19 -12.99
#